data_AF-B3V277-F1
#
_entry.id   AF-B3V277-F1
#
_cell.length_a   1.000
_cell.length_b   1.000
_cell.length_c   1.000
_cell.angle_alpha   90.00
_cell.angle_beta   90.00
_cell.angle_gamma   90.00
#
_symmetry.space_group_name_H-M   'P 1'
#
loop_
_entity.id
_entity.type
_entity.pdbx_description
1 polymer ?
#
loop_
_entity_poly.entity_id
_entity_poly.type
_entity_poly.pdbx_seq_one_letter_code
_entity_poly.pdbx_strand_id
1 'polypeptide(L)' 'KIIQSQIVSFYFKLFENLKGNQIIQRSMDIIKQDMFQKFLNGSSEKLDDFKKLIQIPVDDLQIQRKAISELIRVMK' A
#
# COMPACT_ATOMS: atom_id res chain seq x y z
N LYS A 1 3.97 -11.61 -9.11
CA LYS A 1 3.80 -10.28 -8.46
C LYS A 1 2.80 -10.28 -7.30
N ILE A 2 1.83 -11.21 -7.19
CA ILE A 2 0.84 -11.25 -6.09
C ILE A 2 1.50 -11.32 -4.69
N ILE A 3 2.39 -12.29 -4.47
CA ILE A 3 3.10 -12.44 -3.18
C ILE A 3 3.95 -11.20 -2.86
N GLN A 4 4.68 -10.67 -3.85
CA GLN A 4 5.46 -9.45 -3.69
C GLN A 4 4.60 -8.25 -3.30
N SER A 5 3.39 -8.13 -3.87
CA SER A 5 2.42 -7.09 -3.51
C SER A 5 2.05 -7.14 -2.02
N GLN A 6 1.83 -8.35 -1.49
CA GLN A 6 1.53 -8.55 -0.07
C GLN A 6 2.74 -8.27 0.84
N ILE A 7 3.96 -8.64 0.40
CA ILE A 7 5.18 -8.33 1.15
C ILE A 7 5.40 -6.81 1.21
N VAL A 8 5.27 -6.11 0.08
CA VAL A 8 5.45 -4.65 0.02
C VAL A 8 4.37 -3.93 0.83
N SER A 9 3.11 -4.37 0.76
CA SER A 9 2.03 -3.77 1.57
C SER A 9 2.27 -3.93 3.07
N PHE A 10 2.78 -5.10 3.49
CA PHE A 10 3.17 -5.35 4.87
C PHE A 10 4.26 -4.38 5.34
N TYR A 11 5.36 -4.25 4.60
CA TYR A 11 6.45 -3.33 4.97
C TYR A 11 6.00 -1.87 4.98
N PHE A 12 5.13 -1.46 4.05
CA PHE A 12 4.56 -0.11 4.07
C PHE A 12 3.78 0.15 5.36
N LYS A 13 2.93 -0.80 5.79
CA LYS A 13 2.20 -0.69 7.07
C LYS A 13 3.15 -0.68 8.28
N LEU A 14 4.17 -1.53 8.27
CA LEU A 14 5.20 -1.56 9.33
C LEU A 14 5.92 -0.21 9.47
N PHE A 15 6.36 0.37 8.35
CA PHE A 15 7.07 1.64 8.37
C PHE A 15 6.19 2.82 8.79
N GLU A 16 4.91 2.84 8.41
CA GLU A 16 3.98 3.87 8.90
C GLU A 16 3.83 3.81 10.43
N ASN A 17 3.70 2.61 11.01
CA ASN A 17 3.61 2.44 12.46
C ASN A 17 4.88 2.86 13.22
N LEU A 18 6.03 2.87 12.54
CA LEU A 18 7.33 3.22 13.11
C LEU A 18 7.80 4.65 12.76
N LYS A 19 6.99 5.43 12.03
CA LYS A 19 7.37 6.74 11.48
C LYS A 19 7.84 7.76 12.53
N GLY A 20 7.43 7.61 13.80
CA GLY A 20 7.88 8.46 14.91
C GLY A 20 9.30 8.17 15.43
N ASN A 21 9.92 7.06 15.00
CA ASN A 21 11.24 6.68 15.46
C ASN A 21 12.34 7.36 14.61
N GLN A 22 12.90 8.46 15.15
CA GLN A 22 13.94 9.26 14.49
C GLN A 22 15.23 8.48 14.20
N ILE A 23 15.58 7.47 15.01
CA ILE A 23 16.82 6.69 14.86
C ILE A 23 16.81 5.91 13.55
N ILE A 24 15.65 5.38 13.15
CA ILE A 24 15.52 4.52 11.97
C ILE A 24 14.84 5.20 10.79
N GLN A 25 14.38 6.45 10.93
CA GLN A 25 13.63 7.19 9.92
C GLN A 25 14.35 7.21 8.56
N ARG A 26 15.61 7.64 8.55
CA ARG A 26 16.42 7.72 7.31
C ARG A 26 16.57 6.36 6.63
N SER A 27 16.80 5.30 7.41
CA SER A 27 16.94 3.94 6.89
C SER A 27 15.63 3.45 6.26
N MET A 28 14.49 3.72 6.91
CA MET A 28 13.18 3.37 6.37
C MET A 28 12.87 4.15 5.08
N ASP A 29 13.19 5.44 5.02
CA ASP A 29 12.96 6.26 3.82
C ASP A 29 13.77 5.75 2.62
N ILE A 30 15.03 5.37 2.83
CA ILE A 30 15.88 4.76 1.79
C ILE A 30 15.28 3.44 1.30
N ILE A 31 14.85 2.57 2.22
CA ILE A 31 14.24 1.28 1.86
C ILE A 31 12.91 1.49 1.11
N LYS A 32 12.05 2.42 1.56
CA LYS A 32 10.80 2.76 0.86
C LYS A 32 11.07 3.25 -0.56
N GLN A 33 12.08 4.09 -0.75
CA GLN A 33 12.45 4.60 -2.06
C GLN A 33 12.96 3.49 -2.99
N ASP A 34 13.79 2.57 -2.49
CA ASP A 34 14.26 1.41 -3.26
C ASP A 34 13.11 0.47 -3.66
N MET A 35 12.17 0.20 -2.74
CA MET A 35 10.95 -0.57 -3.04
C MET A 35 10.09 0.12 -4.09
N PHE A 36 9.94 1.45 -4.03
CA PHE A 36 9.22 2.23 -5.03
C PHE A 36 9.83 2.10 -6.42
N GLN A 37 11.16 2.19 -6.53
CA GLN A 37 11.85 2.01 -7.81
C GLN A 37 11.71 0.56 -8.33
N LYS A 38 11.95 -0.45 -7.49
CA LYS A 38 12.00 -1.86 -7.92
C LYS A 38 10.64 -2.50 -8.15
N PHE A 39 9.65 -2.20 -7.32
CA PHE A 39 8.32 -2.82 -7.40
C PHE A 39 7.33 -2.03 -8.26
N LEU A 40 7.37 -0.69 -8.14
CA LEU A 40 6.44 0.22 -8.81
C LEU A 40 7.05 0.92 -10.02
N ASN A 41 8.29 0.56 -10.40
CA ASN A 41 9.03 1.14 -11.53
C ASN A 41 9.14 2.68 -11.45
N GLY A 42 9.17 3.24 -10.24
CA GLY A 42 9.23 4.69 -10.03
C GLY A 42 7.97 5.46 -10.47
N SER A 43 6.84 4.79 -10.72
CA SER A 43 5.59 5.44 -11.12
C SER A 43 4.82 5.98 -9.90
N SER A 44 4.73 7.30 -9.77
CA SER A 44 3.97 7.98 -8.71
C SER A 44 2.48 7.61 -8.75
N GLU A 45 1.89 7.51 -9.93
CA GLU A 45 0.50 7.05 -10.11
C GLU A 45 0.28 5.66 -9.49
N LYS A 46 1.15 4.68 -9.81
CA LYS A 46 1.07 3.35 -9.23
C LYS A 46 1.27 3.36 -7.71
N LEU A 47 2.13 4.25 -7.20
CA LEU A 47 2.35 4.40 -5.76
C LEU A 47 1.11 4.93 -5.05
N ASP A 48 0.46 5.93 -5.62
CA ASP A 48 -0.72 6.56 -5.03
C ASP A 48 -1.91 5.60 -5.04
N ASP A 49 -2.13 4.89 -6.14
CA ASP A 49 -3.16 3.85 -6.21
C ASP A 49 -2.86 2.68 -5.27
N PHE A 50 -1.61 2.24 -5.19
CA PHE A 50 -1.20 1.20 -4.25
C PHE A 50 -1.46 1.60 -2.80
N LYS A 51 -1.06 2.83 -2.41
CA LYS A 51 -1.30 3.37 -1.07
C LYS A 51 -2.79 3.45 -0.74
N LYS A 52 -3.61 3.94 -1.68
CA LYS A 52 -5.07 3.99 -1.50
C LYS A 52 -5.64 2.60 -1.23
N LEU A 53 -5.24 1.59 -2.01
CA LEU A 53 -5.75 0.21 -1.88
C LEU A 53 -5.36 -0.44 -0.54
N ILE A 54 -4.11 -0.29 -0.09
CA ILE A 54 -3.65 -0.95 1.15
C ILE A 54 -4.20 -0.32 2.42
N GLN A 55 -4.73 0.91 2.32
CA GLN A 55 -5.30 1.69 3.42
C GLN A 55 -6.83 1.60 3.51
N ILE A 56 -7.50 0.90 2.59
CA ILE A 56 -8.96 0.72 2.63
C ILE A 56 -9.36 0.02 3.94
N PRO A 57 -10.15 0.67 4.83
CA PRO A 57 -10.67 0.01 6.02
C PRO A 57 -11.74 -1.00 5.61
N VAL A 58 -11.62 -2.22 6.14
CA VAL A 58 -12.50 -3.35 5.82
C VAL A 58 -13.73 -3.41 6.73
N ASP A 59 -13.75 -2.61 7.79
CA ASP A 59 -14.77 -2.49 8.82
C ASP A 59 -15.72 -1.29 8.60
N ASP A 60 -15.47 -0.46 7.59
CA ASP A 60 -16.33 0.66 7.22
C ASP A 60 -17.53 0.19 6.35
N LEU A 61 -18.75 0.47 6.80
CA LEU A 61 -19.99 0.03 6.13
C LEU A 61 -20.18 0.66 4.73
N GLN A 62 -19.79 1.92 4.53
CA GLN A 62 -19.91 2.58 3.22
C GLN A 62 -18.93 1.98 2.21
N ILE A 63 -17.72 1.67 2.68
CA ILE A 63 -16.71 1.00 1.86
C ILE A 63 -17.14 -0.42 1.52
N GLN A 64 -17.69 -1.18 2.47
CA GLN A 64 -18.23 -2.51 2.20
C GLN A 64 -19.33 -2.45 1.13
N ARG A 65 -20.28 -1.52 1.24
CA ARG A 65 -21.32 -1.30 0.22
C ARG A 65 -20.73 -1.00 -1.16
N LYS A 66 -19.70 -0.14 -1.21
CA LYS A 66 -19.00 0.19 -2.45
C LYS A 66 -18.29 -1.03 -3.04
N ALA A 67 -17.60 -1.82 -2.21
CA ALA A 67 -16.91 -3.04 -2.63
C ALA A 67 -17.88 -4.06 -3.24
N ILE A 68 -19.08 -4.23 -2.66
CA ILE A 68 -20.13 -5.09 -3.22
C ILE A 68 -20.64 -4.52 -4.55
N SER A 69 -20.87 -3.21 -4.65
CA SER A 69 -21.36 -2.59 -5.89
C SER A 69 -20.37 -2.70 -7.05
N GLU A 70 -19.07 -2.72 -6.76
CA GLU A 70 -18.01 -2.83 -7.77
C GLU A 70 -17.59 -4.27 -8.07
N LEU A 71 -18.07 -5.26 -7.30
CA LEU A 71 -17.63 -6.66 -7.38
C LEU A 71 -17.76 -7.24 -8.79
N ILE A 72 -18.89 -6.99 -9.47
CA ILE A 72 -19.10 -7.48 -10.84
C ILE A 72 -18.06 -6.90 -11.81
N ARG A 73 -17.62 -5.65 -11.60
CA ARG A 73 -16.58 -5.02 -12.43
C ARG A 73 -15.20 -5.59 -12.14
N VAL A 74 -14.91 -5.96 -10.90
CA VAL A 74 -13.62 -6.56 -10.50
C VAL A 74 -13.49 -7.99 -11.00
N MET A 75 -14.59 -8.74 -11.04
CA MET A 75 -14.61 -10.14 -11.48
C MET A 75 -14.62 -10.32 -13.00
N LYS A 76 -14.95 -9.27 -13.76
CA LYS A 76 -14.93 -9.25 -15.23
C LYS A 76 -13.57 -8.80 -15.75
#